data_AF-A0A4D7JMT3-F1
#
_entry.id   AF-A0A4D7JMT3-F1
#
_cell.length_a   1.000
_cell.length_b   1.000
_cell.length_c   1.000
_cell.angle_alpha   90.00
_cell.angle_beta   90.00
_cell.angle_gamma   90.00
#
_symmetry.space_group_name_H-M   'P 1'
#
loop_
_entity.id
_entity.type
_entity.pdbx_description
1 polymer ?
#
loop_
_entity_poly.entity_id
_entity_poly.type
_entity_poly.pdbx_seq_one_letter_code
_entity_poly.pdbx_strand_id
1 'polypeptide(L)'
;MFFGKVFFGVLDYVIILLIFLAPLALNALSMTIASRLLLCIAPVAVTFYQFITPLVNLQGQIEASMYDGARIYLIAFGVVPYLLFDNKTPWLLAFGVLPVLISIFFFDQIMALAGVGYKQMALNDIDYPVMWLRTSIAYIGISLMSLVLVNMVTKNDQSNQELIQRLNDKSTLVEQQNAELNEVKNDLLELNANLENIVSEKTQSIIKQNQALAEYAFRNAHQLRGPVARVLGLIELSNITNEMEFEWFIKKIENEIKDIDKTIKVIGITLDGADSSS
;
A
#
# COMPACT_ATOMS: atom_id res chain seq x y z
N MET A 1 -68.42 12.21 9.21
CA MET A 1 -67.48 13.33 9.01
C MET A 1 -66.05 13.00 9.46
N PHE A 2 -65.84 12.24 10.55
CA PHE A 2 -64.51 11.87 11.06
C PHE A 2 -63.71 10.95 10.10
N PHE A 3 -64.36 9.90 9.57
CA PHE A 3 -63.72 8.96 8.63
C PHE A 3 -63.22 9.62 7.33
N GLY A 4 -63.95 10.62 6.81
CA GLY A 4 -63.53 11.35 5.61
C GLY A 4 -62.25 12.15 5.82
N LYS A 5 -62.14 12.90 6.92
CA LYS A 5 -60.94 13.69 7.23
C LYS A 5 -59.70 12.82 7.46
N VAL A 6 -59.87 11.66 8.10
CA VAL A 6 -58.78 10.69 8.30
C VAL A 6 -58.34 10.09 6.97
N PHE A 7 -59.29 9.74 6.09
CA PHE A 7 -58.99 9.18 4.77
C PHE A 7 -58.24 10.19 3.87
N PHE A 8 -58.67 11.45 3.84
CA PHE A 8 -57.97 12.51 3.10
C PHE A 8 -56.54 12.75 3.64
N GLY A 9 -56.36 12.79 4.96
CA GLY A 9 -55.02 12.94 5.54
C GLY A 9 -54.07 11.79 5.18
N VAL A 10 -54.56 10.54 5.19
CA VAL A 10 -53.73 9.39 4.78
C VAL A 10 -53.33 9.48 3.32
N LEU A 11 -54.22 9.93 2.44
CA LEU A 11 -53.92 10.12 1.01
C LEU A 11 -52.82 11.17 0.80
N ASP A 12 -52.86 12.28 1.54
CA ASP A 12 -51.85 13.35 1.45
C ASP A 12 -50.45 12.82 1.84
N TYR A 13 -50.34 12.02 2.89
CA TYR A 13 -49.06 11.39 3.28
C TYR A 13 -48.55 10.39 2.23
N VAL A 14 -49.44 9.64 1.58
CA VAL A 14 -49.06 8.73 0.48
C VAL A 14 -48.51 9.52 -0.71
N ILE A 15 -49.15 10.64 -1.07
CA ILE A 15 -48.67 11.51 -2.16
C ILE A 15 -47.29 12.09 -1.82
N ILE A 16 -47.11 12.58 -0.60
CA ILE A 16 -45.81 13.09 -0.13
C ILE A 16 -44.73 12.00 -0.22
N LEU A 17 -45.04 10.78 0.23
CA LEU A 17 -44.12 9.65 0.13
C LEU A 17 -43.74 9.36 -1.33
N LEU A 18 -44.70 9.37 -2.25
CA LEU A 18 -44.43 9.18 -3.68
C LEU A 18 -43.54 10.29 -4.26
N ILE A 19 -43.74 11.54 -3.83
CA ILE A 19 -42.87 12.66 -4.22
C ILE A 19 -41.43 12.43 -3.76
N PHE A 20 -41.22 11.91 -2.55
CA PHE A 20 -39.87 11.59 -2.05
C PHE A 20 -39.25 10.35 -2.68
N LEU A 21 -40.05 9.46 -3.28
CA LEU A 21 -39.55 8.32 -4.07
C LEU A 21 -39.26 8.68 -5.53
N ALA A 22 -39.86 9.75 -6.07
CA ALA A 22 -39.64 10.18 -7.45
C ALA A 22 -38.16 10.46 -7.80
N PRO A 23 -37.31 11.04 -6.93
CA PRO A 23 -35.88 11.16 -7.18
C PRO A 23 -35.19 9.82 -7.46
N LEU A 24 -35.62 8.73 -6.81
CA LEU A 24 -35.04 7.40 -7.02
C LEU A 24 -35.39 6.87 -8.42
N ALA A 25 -36.64 7.04 -8.85
CA ALA A 25 -37.09 6.67 -10.19
C ALA A 25 -36.34 7.49 -11.27
N LEU A 26 -36.18 8.80 -11.07
CA LEU A 26 -35.41 9.65 -11.98
C LEU A 26 -33.93 9.24 -12.06
N ASN A 27 -33.34 8.84 -10.93
CA ASN A 27 -31.97 8.35 -10.90
C ASN A 27 -31.81 7.03 -11.67
N ALA A 28 -32.80 6.13 -11.59
CA ALA A 28 -32.83 4.91 -12.38
C ALA A 28 -32.94 5.15 -13.90
N LEU A 29 -33.53 6.27 -14.31
CA LEU A 29 -33.59 6.73 -15.71
C LEU A 29 -32.35 7.54 -16.13
N SER A 30 -31.27 7.51 -15.34
CA SER A 30 -30.03 8.29 -15.55
C SER A 30 -30.22 9.82 -15.54
N MET A 31 -31.37 10.32 -15.09
CA MET A 31 -31.66 11.76 -14.97
C MET A 31 -31.16 12.31 -13.62
N THR A 32 -29.85 12.22 -13.38
CA THR A 32 -29.24 12.53 -12.08
C THR A 32 -29.38 13.99 -11.65
N ILE A 33 -29.28 14.94 -12.58
CA ILE A 33 -29.44 16.38 -12.30
C ILE A 33 -30.88 16.68 -11.87
N ALA A 34 -31.87 16.16 -12.61
CA ALA A 34 -33.28 16.37 -12.30
C ALA A 34 -33.64 15.76 -10.94
N SER A 35 -33.13 14.56 -10.64
CA SER A 35 -33.29 13.91 -9.33
C SER A 35 -32.74 14.77 -8.19
N ARG A 36 -31.54 15.33 -8.33
CA ARG A 36 -30.90 16.19 -7.32
C ARG A 36 -31.63 17.51 -7.12
N LEU A 37 -32.07 18.14 -8.20
CA LEU A 37 -32.88 19.37 -8.11
C LEU A 37 -34.24 19.10 -7.45
N LEU A 38 -34.87 17.96 -7.76
CA LEU A 38 -36.12 17.57 -7.12
C LEU A 38 -35.92 17.36 -5.61
N LEU A 39 -34.81 16.76 -5.17
CA LEU A 39 -34.46 16.64 -3.76
C LEU A 39 -34.24 17.98 -3.05
N CYS A 40 -33.92 19.05 -3.78
CA CYS A 40 -33.79 20.40 -3.21
C CYS A 40 -35.14 21.13 -3.13
N ILE A 41 -36.00 20.93 -4.13
CA ILE A 41 -37.29 21.65 -4.26
C ILE A 41 -38.41 20.96 -3.47
N ALA A 42 -38.49 19.63 -3.53
CA ALA A 42 -39.59 18.86 -2.95
C ALA A 42 -39.74 19.05 -1.43
N PRO A 43 -38.68 18.99 -0.60
CA PRO A 43 -38.82 19.20 0.84
C PRO A 43 -39.34 20.60 1.18
N VAL A 44 -38.90 21.62 0.43
CA VAL A 44 -39.35 23.01 0.60
C VAL A 44 -40.85 23.12 0.27
N ALA A 45 -41.27 22.59 -0.87
CA ALA A 45 -42.67 22.59 -1.28
C ALA A 45 -43.58 21.83 -0.29
N VAL A 46 -43.14 20.65 0.15
CA VAL A 46 -43.87 19.85 1.15
C VAL A 46 -43.96 20.56 2.49
N THR A 47 -42.91 21.26 2.93
CA THR A 47 -42.94 22.06 4.16
C THR A 47 -44.02 23.13 4.08
N PHE A 48 -44.07 23.93 3.02
CA PHE A 48 -45.14 24.92 2.87
C PHE A 48 -46.52 24.28 2.83
N TYR A 49 -46.69 23.19 2.08
CA TYR A 49 -47.97 22.48 2.02
C TYR A 49 -48.44 21.98 3.40
N GLN A 50 -47.53 21.38 4.18
CA GLN A 50 -47.83 20.85 5.51
C GLN A 50 -48.15 21.94 6.53
N PHE A 51 -47.60 23.15 6.39
CA PHE A 51 -47.88 24.25 7.31
C PHE A 51 -49.09 25.09 6.87
N ILE A 52 -49.27 25.35 5.58
CA ILE A 52 -50.39 26.14 5.06
C ILE A 52 -51.71 25.39 5.25
N THR A 53 -51.77 24.09 4.92
CA THR A 53 -53.03 23.32 4.92
C THR A 53 -53.73 23.31 6.29
N PRO A 54 -53.05 23.03 7.41
CA PRO A 54 -53.67 23.12 8.73
C PRO A 54 -54.07 24.55 9.09
N LEU A 55 -53.22 25.54 8.79
CA LEU A 55 -53.49 26.95 9.11
C LEU A 55 -54.72 27.49 8.39
N VAL A 56 -54.94 27.14 7.11
CA VAL A 56 -56.16 27.51 6.37
C VAL A 56 -57.41 26.89 7.00
N ASN A 57 -57.30 25.66 7.50
CA ASN A 57 -58.43 24.90 8.04
C ASN A 57 -58.74 25.19 9.52
N LEU A 58 -57.83 25.84 10.25
CA LEU A 58 -57.98 26.20 11.65
C LEU A 58 -58.48 27.65 11.78
N GLN A 59 -59.76 27.82 12.16
CA GLN A 59 -60.37 29.14 12.45
C GLN A 59 -60.28 29.51 13.95
N GLY A 60 -59.17 29.18 14.63
CA GLY A 60 -58.99 29.37 16.07
C GLY A 60 -57.82 30.31 16.43
N GLN A 61 -57.57 30.53 17.73
CA GLN A 61 -56.33 31.16 18.17
C GLN A 61 -55.16 30.22 17.90
N ILE A 62 -54.37 30.56 16.88
CA ILE A 62 -53.18 29.80 16.49
C ILE A 62 -52.00 30.30 17.34
N GLU A 63 -51.20 29.39 17.87
CA GLU A 63 -49.96 29.75 18.54
C GLU A 63 -48.93 30.24 17.50
N ALA A 64 -48.22 31.33 17.79
CA ALA A 64 -47.16 31.86 16.92
C ALA A 64 -46.07 30.80 16.62
N SER A 65 -45.83 29.88 17.56
CA SER A 65 -44.91 28.74 17.42
C SER A 65 -45.23 27.84 16.21
N MET A 66 -46.52 27.62 15.92
CA MET A 66 -46.97 26.78 14.80
C MET A 66 -46.75 27.48 13.46
N TYR A 67 -46.85 28.80 13.42
CA TYR A 67 -46.56 29.60 12.23
C TYR A 67 -45.04 29.67 11.96
N ASP A 68 -44.25 29.88 13.00
CA ASP A 68 -42.80 30.04 12.90
C ASP A 68 -42.05 28.72 12.69
N GLY A 69 -42.63 27.59 13.09
CA GLY A 69 -42.01 26.27 13.01
C GLY A 69 -41.53 25.89 11.60
N ALA A 70 -42.24 26.32 10.55
CA ALA A 70 -41.87 26.05 9.16
C ALA A 70 -40.45 26.55 8.81
N ARG A 71 -40.02 27.67 9.40
CA ARG A 71 -38.71 28.27 9.13
C ARG A 71 -37.56 27.40 9.62
N ILE A 72 -37.76 26.63 10.70
CA ILE A 72 -36.75 25.68 11.21
C ILE A 72 -36.51 24.56 10.19
N TYR A 73 -37.59 24.01 9.62
CA TYR A 73 -37.48 22.99 8.58
C TYR A 73 -36.81 23.52 7.31
N LEU A 74 -37.15 24.73 6.87
CA LEU A 74 -36.49 25.37 5.73
C LEU A 74 -34.97 25.53 5.94
N ILE A 75 -34.56 25.94 7.15
CA ILE A 75 -33.14 26.05 7.50
C ILE A 75 -32.47 24.68 7.47
N ALA A 76 -33.11 23.63 8.00
CA ALA A 76 -32.56 22.27 7.99
C ALA A 76 -32.34 21.75 6.57
N PHE A 77 -33.28 22.02 5.65
CA PHE A 77 -33.13 21.67 4.24
C PHE A 77 -32.11 22.52 3.49
N GLY A 78 -31.67 23.64 4.07
CA GLY A 78 -30.60 24.48 3.54
C GLY A 78 -29.26 23.77 3.32
N VAL A 79 -29.02 22.64 4.02
CA VAL A 79 -27.78 21.85 3.89
C VAL A 79 -27.79 20.97 2.63
N VAL A 80 -28.97 20.53 2.18
CA VAL A 80 -29.12 19.51 1.13
C VAL A 80 -28.41 19.87 -0.19
N PRO A 81 -28.51 21.11 -0.72
CA PRO A 81 -27.84 21.48 -1.97
C PRO A 81 -26.32 21.30 -1.91
N TYR A 82 -25.70 21.58 -0.77
CA TYR A 82 -24.24 21.47 -0.58
C TYR A 82 -23.76 20.02 -0.58
N LEU A 83 -24.61 19.08 -0.16
CA LEU A 83 -24.29 17.65 -0.17
C LEU A 83 -24.46 17.02 -1.56
N LEU A 84 -25.38 17.54 -2.37
CA LEU A 84 -25.74 16.95 -3.66
C LEU A 84 -24.95 17.51 -4.83
N PHE A 85 -24.46 18.74 -4.73
CA PHE A 85 -23.74 19.44 -5.80
C PHE A 85 -22.30 19.68 -5.42
N ASP A 86 -21.39 19.31 -6.33
CA ASP A 86 -19.97 19.57 -6.19
C ASP A 86 -19.68 21.06 -6.50
N ASN A 87 -18.65 21.59 -5.86
CA ASN A 87 -18.17 22.96 -6.07
C ASN A 87 -17.67 23.23 -7.48
N LYS A 88 -17.37 22.17 -8.25
CA LYS A 88 -16.98 22.28 -9.66
C LYS A 88 -18.12 22.83 -10.53
N THR A 89 -19.37 22.70 -10.10
CA THR A 89 -20.55 23.19 -10.83
C THR A 89 -21.32 24.22 -9.98
N PRO A 90 -20.78 25.44 -9.79
CA PRO A 90 -21.35 26.43 -8.88
C PRO A 90 -22.75 26.89 -9.29
N TRP A 91 -23.07 26.84 -10.58
CA TRP A 91 -24.39 27.21 -11.10
C TRP A 91 -25.49 26.24 -10.64
N LEU A 92 -25.23 24.93 -10.63
CA LEU A 92 -26.17 23.93 -10.15
C LEU A 92 -26.41 24.07 -8.64
N LEU A 93 -25.33 24.32 -7.89
CA LEU A 93 -25.43 24.58 -6.46
C LEU A 93 -26.28 25.82 -6.20
N ALA A 94 -26.09 26.91 -6.97
CA ALA A 94 -26.90 28.11 -6.86
C ALA A 94 -28.40 27.82 -7.11
N PHE A 95 -28.73 27.02 -8.14
CA PHE A 95 -30.11 26.60 -8.39
C PHE A 95 -30.68 25.71 -7.27
N GLY A 96 -29.87 24.84 -6.65
CA GLY A 96 -30.31 24.01 -5.53
C GLY A 96 -30.57 24.83 -4.25
N VAL A 97 -29.78 25.88 -4.02
CA VAL A 97 -29.87 26.79 -2.86
C VAL A 97 -31.07 27.74 -2.97
N LEU A 98 -31.37 28.19 -4.18
CA LEU A 98 -32.36 29.22 -4.48
C LEU A 98 -33.76 28.95 -3.90
N PRO A 99 -34.35 27.73 -3.97
CA PRO A 99 -35.64 27.42 -3.38
C PRO A 99 -35.71 27.75 -1.89
N VAL A 100 -34.70 27.36 -1.10
CA VAL A 100 -34.66 27.64 0.35
C VAL A 100 -34.45 29.13 0.59
N LEU A 101 -33.55 29.77 -0.16
CA LEU A 101 -33.26 31.20 -0.02
C LEU A 101 -34.50 32.07 -0.28
N ILE A 102 -35.21 31.81 -1.40
CA ILE A 102 -36.48 32.49 -1.73
C ILE A 102 -37.49 32.26 -0.61
N SER A 103 -37.60 31.02 -0.14
CA SER A 103 -38.56 30.64 0.89
C SER A 103 -38.34 31.34 2.22
N ILE A 104 -37.10 31.59 2.62
CA ILE A 104 -36.77 32.29 3.86
C ILE A 104 -37.00 33.80 3.71
N PHE A 105 -36.57 34.41 2.60
CA PHE A 105 -36.68 35.85 2.40
C PHE A 105 -38.12 36.31 2.14
N PHE A 106 -38.87 35.51 1.38
CA PHE A 106 -40.26 35.80 1.00
C PHE A 106 -41.29 35.01 1.82
N PHE A 107 -40.90 34.45 2.97
CA PHE A 107 -41.75 33.59 3.80
C PHE A 107 -43.13 34.21 4.05
N ASP A 108 -43.17 35.44 4.56
CA ASP A 108 -44.41 36.12 4.91
C ASP A 108 -45.29 36.43 3.70
N GLN A 109 -44.66 36.71 2.55
CA GLN A 109 -45.37 36.97 1.30
C GLN A 109 -45.99 35.68 0.75
N ILE A 110 -45.27 34.55 0.85
CA ILE A 110 -45.77 33.23 0.46
C ILE A 110 -46.95 32.83 1.36
N MET A 111 -46.83 33.03 2.67
CA MET A 111 -47.92 32.73 3.62
C MET A 111 -49.12 33.65 3.41
N ALA A 112 -48.90 34.94 3.15
CA ALA A 112 -49.98 35.89 2.86
C ALA A 112 -50.70 35.59 1.54
N LEU A 113 -49.96 35.13 0.52
CA LEU A 113 -50.54 34.71 -0.76
C LEU A 113 -51.44 33.47 -0.60
N ALA A 114 -51.13 32.61 0.36
CA ALA A 114 -51.97 31.48 0.73
C ALA A 114 -53.13 31.84 1.68
N GLY A 115 -53.31 33.13 2.01
CA GLY A 115 -54.38 33.61 2.89
C GLY A 115 -54.14 33.36 4.38
N VAL A 116 -52.93 32.94 4.75
CA VAL A 116 -52.54 32.59 6.12
C VAL A 116 -51.42 33.48 6.66
N GLY A 117 -51.28 34.69 6.14
CA GLY A 117 -50.23 35.62 6.55
C GLY A 117 -50.36 36.03 8.02
N TYR A 118 -49.23 36.37 8.65
CA TYR A 118 -49.17 36.75 10.06
C TYR A 118 -50.24 37.77 10.50
N LYS A 119 -50.42 38.85 9.71
CA LYS A 119 -51.45 39.88 9.98
C LYS A 119 -52.87 39.37 9.76
N GLN A 120 -53.09 38.44 8.83
CA GLN A 120 -54.41 37.87 8.52
C GLN A 120 -54.87 36.92 9.65
N MET A 121 -53.92 36.24 10.29
CA MET A 121 -54.17 35.33 11.41
C MET A 121 -54.30 36.02 12.78
N ALA A 122 -54.23 37.36 12.83
CA ALA A 122 -54.32 38.15 14.05
C ALA A 122 -53.34 37.70 15.16
N LEU A 123 -52.16 37.21 14.78
CA LEU A 123 -51.11 36.80 15.70
C LEU A 123 -50.46 38.03 16.34
N ASN A 124 -50.32 38.02 17.66
CA ASN A 124 -49.71 39.09 18.45
C ASN A 124 -48.51 38.56 19.24
N ASP A 125 -47.39 38.43 18.56
CA ASP A 125 -46.08 38.19 19.16
C ASP A 125 -45.18 39.43 18.95
N ILE A 126 -44.59 39.92 20.05
CA ILE A 126 -43.74 41.11 20.10
C ILE A 126 -42.41 40.84 19.38
N ASP A 127 -41.93 39.59 19.40
CA ASP A 127 -40.64 39.21 18.83
C ASP A 127 -40.71 38.87 17.33
N TYR A 128 -41.92 38.81 16.76
CA TYR A 128 -42.10 38.44 15.37
C TYR A 128 -41.37 39.34 14.35
N PRO A 129 -41.34 40.69 14.48
CA PRO A 129 -40.67 41.55 13.51
C PRO A 129 -39.16 41.30 13.35
N VAL A 130 -38.50 40.71 14.37
CA VAL A 130 -37.08 40.37 14.30
C VAL A 130 -36.83 38.95 13.77
N MET A 131 -37.89 38.14 13.61
CA MET A 131 -37.77 36.73 13.29
C MET A 131 -37.19 36.48 11.89
N TRP A 132 -37.53 37.30 10.89
CA TRP A 132 -36.97 37.18 9.54
C TRP A 132 -35.44 37.37 9.53
N LEU A 133 -34.95 38.30 10.37
CA LEU A 133 -33.52 38.58 10.52
C LEU A 133 -32.83 37.40 11.20
N ARG A 134 -33.40 36.88 12.29
CA ARG A 134 -32.87 35.72 13.02
C ARG A 134 -32.75 34.50 12.10
N THR A 135 -33.76 34.21 11.30
CA THR A 135 -33.75 33.07 10.37
C THR A 135 -32.77 33.26 9.22
N SER A 136 -32.61 34.49 8.73
CA SER A 136 -31.63 34.82 7.70
C SER A 136 -30.19 34.63 8.22
N ILE A 137 -29.89 35.11 9.42
CA ILE A 137 -28.57 34.92 10.05
C ILE A 137 -28.28 33.43 10.27
N ALA A 138 -29.25 32.68 10.80
CA ALA A 138 -29.10 31.24 11.01
C ALA A 138 -28.85 30.48 9.69
N TYR A 139 -29.58 30.84 8.63
CA TYR A 139 -29.40 30.25 7.31
C TYR A 139 -28.01 30.55 6.73
N ILE A 140 -27.55 31.80 6.80
CA ILE A 140 -26.21 32.18 6.35
C ILE A 140 -25.14 31.40 7.12
N GLY A 141 -25.29 31.27 8.45
CA GLY A 141 -24.37 30.50 9.28
C GLY A 141 -24.28 29.03 8.85
N ILE A 142 -25.44 28.37 8.66
CA ILE A 142 -25.50 26.96 8.24
C ILE A 142 -24.99 26.77 6.82
N SER A 143 -25.31 27.69 5.90
CA SER A 143 -24.84 27.69 4.52
C SER A 143 -23.31 27.79 4.45
N LEU A 144 -22.71 28.76 5.18
CA LEU A 144 -21.25 28.92 5.25
C LEU A 144 -20.58 27.70 5.88
N MET A 145 -21.14 27.17 6.97
CA MET A 145 -20.62 25.98 7.63
C MET A 145 -20.66 24.76 6.70
N SER A 146 -21.77 24.57 5.99
CA SER A 146 -21.94 23.47 5.03
C SER A 146 -20.93 23.57 3.89
N LEU A 147 -20.72 24.77 3.34
CA LEU A 147 -19.69 25.03 2.33
C LEU A 147 -18.29 24.66 2.82
N VAL A 148 -17.89 25.13 4.01
CA VAL A 148 -16.56 24.84 4.57
C VAL A 148 -16.38 23.35 4.79
N LEU A 149 -17.39 22.67 5.36
CA LEU A 149 -17.34 21.23 5.62
C LEU A 149 -17.19 20.42 4.34
N VAL A 150 -18.02 20.69 3.33
CA VAL A 150 -17.93 19.99 2.03
C VAL A 150 -16.58 20.23 1.37
N ASN A 151 -16.05 21.46 1.42
CA ASN A 151 -14.73 21.76 0.86
C ASN A 151 -13.61 21.00 1.57
N MET A 152 -13.70 20.93 2.90
CA MET A 152 -12.75 20.19 3.72
C MET A 152 -12.79 18.69 3.40
N VAL A 153 -13.98 18.10 3.30
CA VAL A 153 -14.18 16.70 2.94
C VAL A 153 -13.62 16.41 1.55
N THR A 154 -13.99 17.20 0.54
CA THR A 154 -13.50 17.00 -0.84
C THR A 154 -11.98 17.10 -0.94
N LYS A 155 -11.36 18.05 -0.22
CA LYS A 155 -9.90 18.18 -0.19
C LYS A 155 -9.24 16.99 0.52
N ASN A 156 -9.85 16.51 1.60
CA ASN A 156 -9.37 15.35 2.32
C ASN A 156 -9.45 14.08 1.47
N ASP A 157 -10.55 13.89 0.75
CA ASP A 157 -10.74 12.76 -0.17
C ASP A 157 -9.69 12.76 -1.29
N GLN A 158 -9.38 13.92 -1.86
CA GLN A 158 -8.31 14.07 -2.85
C GLN A 158 -6.94 13.67 -2.27
N SER A 159 -6.59 14.20 -1.10
CA SER A 159 -5.33 13.86 -0.44
C SER A 159 -5.25 12.37 -0.09
N ASN A 160 -6.37 11.77 0.32
CA ASN A 160 -6.45 10.34 0.62
C ASN A 160 -6.25 9.49 -0.65
N GLN A 161 -6.83 9.88 -1.78
CA GLN A 161 -6.61 9.21 -3.07
C GLN A 161 -5.13 9.27 -3.50
N GLU A 162 -4.48 10.43 -3.35
CA GLU A 162 -3.04 10.57 -3.63
C GLU A 162 -2.18 9.68 -2.71
N LEU A 163 -2.54 9.58 -1.43
CA LEU A 163 -1.84 8.71 -0.47
C LEU A 163 -1.98 7.23 -0.84
N ILE A 164 -3.19 6.79 -1.22
CA ILE A 164 -3.43 5.42 -1.69
C ILE A 164 -2.61 5.12 -2.94
N GLN A 165 -2.56 6.04 -3.90
CA GLN A 165 -1.76 5.87 -5.10
C GLN A 165 -0.26 5.74 -4.77
N ARG A 166 0.28 6.62 -3.93
CA ARG A 166 1.69 6.54 -3.49
C ARG A 166 2.01 5.25 -2.74
N LEU A 167 1.06 4.71 -1.97
CA LEU A 167 1.22 3.43 -1.30
C LEU A 167 1.29 2.28 -2.30
N ASN A 168 0.42 2.27 -3.31
CA ASN A 168 0.45 1.26 -4.37
C ASN A 168 1.75 1.32 -5.19
N ASP A 169 2.22 2.52 -5.54
CA ASP A 169 3.47 2.71 -6.27
C ASP A 169 4.67 2.19 -5.46
N LYS A 170 4.72 2.50 -4.15
CA LYS A 170 5.77 1.98 -3.26
C LYS A 170 5.67 0.48 -3.04
N SER A 171 4.47 -0.09 -2.92
CA SER A 171 4.27 -1.54 -2.81
C SER A 171 4.81 -2.25 -4.04
N THR A 172 4.48 -1.74 -5.23
CA THR A 172 4.96 -2.27 -6.52
C THR A 172 6.48 -2.21 -6.60
N LEU A 173 7.10 -1.10 -6.18
CA LEU A 173 8.56 -0.96 -6.14
C LEU A 173 9.20 -1.98 -5.18
N VAL A 174 8.62 -2.17 -3.99
CA VAL A 174 9.12 -3.16 -3.01
C VAL A 174 9.00 -4.59 -3.56
N GLU A 175 7.91 -4.91 -4.26
CA GLU A 175 7.74 -6.20 -4.93
C GLU A 175 8.80 -6.44 -6.00
N GLN A 176 9.09 -5.44 -6.83
CA GLN A 176 10.16 -5.50 -7.84
C GLN A 176 11.53 -5.71 -7.19
N GLN A 177 11.86 -4.91 -6.16
CA GLN A 177 13.12 -5.05 -5.43
C GLN A 177 13.26 -6.42 -4.75
N ASN A 178 12.17 -6.98 -4.22
CA ASN A 178 12.17 -8.32 -3.65
C ASN A 178 12.36 -9.40 -4.73
N ALA A 179 11.79 -9.22 -5.93
CA ALA A 179 12.01 -10.13 -7.05
C ALA A 179 13.49 -10.12 -7.49
N GLU A 180 14.07 -8.93 -7.69
CA GLU A 180 15.49 -8.77 -8.02
C GLU A 180 16.40 -9.35 -6.93
N LEU A 181 16.09 -9.10 -5.66
CA LEU A 181 16.86 -9.63 -4.53
C LEU A 181 16.83 -11.16 -4.49
N ASN A 182 15.68 -11.76 -4.80
CA ASN A 182 15.54 -13.21 -4.87
C ASN A 182 16.30 -13.81 -6.06
N GLU A 183 16.32 -13.13 -7.21
CA GLU A 183 17.12 -13.53 -8.38
C GLU A 183 18.62 -13.51 -8.03
N VAL A 184 19.13 -12.38 -7.53
CA VAL A 184 20.54 -12.25 -7.11
C VAL A 184 20.91 -13.29 -6.03
N LYS A 185 19.99 -13.58 -5.11
CA LYS A 185 20.21 -14.62 -4.10
C LYS A 185 20.35 -16.00 -4.74
N ASN A 186 19.52 -16.34 -5.72
CA ASN A 186 19.60 -17.63 -6.41
C ASN A 186 20.91 -17.74 -7.20
N ASP A 187 21.32 -16.69 -7.90
CA ASP A 187 22.59 -16.64 -8.62
C ASP A 187 23.79 -16.83 -7.67
N LEU A 188 23.76 -16.19 -6.49
CA LEU A 188 24.79 -16.39 -5.47
C LEU A 188 24.84 -17.82 -4.95
N LEU A 189 23.69 -18.47 -4.77
CA LEU A 189 23.63 -19.87 -4.35
C LEU A 189 24.22 -20.80 -5.41
N GLU A 190 23.91 -20.57 -6.68
CA GLU A 190 24.48 -21.33 -7.79
C GLU A 190 26.01 -21.12 -7.91
N LEU A 191 26.46 -19.87 -7.84
CA LEU A 191 27.88 -19.54 -7.88
C LEU A 191 28.63 -20.18 -6.71
N ASN A 192 28.08 -20.14 -5.50
CA ASN A 192 28.69 -20.72 -4.32
C ASN A 192 28.79 -22.26 -4.45
N ALA A 193 27.73 -22.92 -4.91
CA ALA A 193 27.76 -24.36 -5.16
C ALA A 193 28.83 -24.75 -6.20
N ASN A 194 28.98 -23.95 -7.27
CA ASN A 194 30.03 -24.18 -8.26
C ASN A 194 31.43 -23.98 -7.68
N LEU A 195 31.64 -22.93 -6.88
CA LEU A 195 32.91 -22.69 -6.19
C LEU A 195 33.25 -23.82 -5.22
N GLU A 196 32.29 -24.33 -4.45
CA GLU A 196 32.49 -25.47 -3.56
C GLU A 196 32.91 -26.72 -4.34
N ASN A 197 32.30 -26.98 -5.50
CA ASN A 197 32.70 -28.08 -6.38
C ASN A 197 34.14 -27.91 -6.90
N ILE A 198 34.48 -26.73 -7.43
CA ILE A 198 35.84 -26.44 -7.93
C ILE A 198 36.88 -26.58 -6.82
N VAL A 199 36.59 -26.04 -5.63
CA VAL A 199 37.47 -26.18 -4.47
C VAL A 199 37.64 -27.66 -4.10
N SER A 200 36.56 -28.42 -4.05
CA SER A 200 36.61 -29.86 -3.74
C SER A 200 37.45 -30.63 -4.77
N GLU A 201 37.26 -30.39 -6.06
CA GLU A 201 38.06 -30.99 -7.14
C GLU A 201 39.54 -30.65 -7.04
N LYS A 202 39.86 -29.36 -6.83
CA LYS A 202 41.24 -28.88 -6.63
C LYS A 202 41.87 -29.53 -5.40
N THR A 203 41.15 -29.57 -4.28
CA THR A 203 41.62 -30.19 -3.04
C THR A 203 41.88 -31.68 -3.24
N GLN A 204 40.97 -32.41 -3.91
CA GLN A 204 41.19 -33.83 -4.22
C GLN A 204 42.41 -34.04 -5.13
N SER A 205 42.59 -33.20 -6.15
CA SER A 205 43.76 -33.27 -7.03
C SER A 205 45.07 -33.05 -6.27
N ILE A 206 45.12 -32.02 -5.42
CA ILE A 206 46.28 -31.73 -4.56
C ILE A 206 46.55 -32.87 -3.59
N ILE A 207 45.52 -33.47 -2.99
CA ILE A 207 45.68 -34.63 -2.11
C ILE A 207 46.32 -35.80 -2.87
N LYS A 208 45.85 -36.10 -4.09
CA LYS A 208 46.43 -37.15 -4.94
C LYS A 208 47.89 -36.86 -5.31
N GLN A 209 48.20 -35.61 -5.69
CA GLN A 209 49.57 -35.19 -6.00
C GLN A 209 50.48 -35.30 -4.77
N ASN A 210 50.02 -34.87 -3.59
CA ASN A 210 50.76 -35.01 -2.33
C ASN A 210 51.00 -36.48 -1.97
N GLN A 211 50.01 -37.36 -2.15
CA GLN A 211 50.17 -38.80 -1.93
C GLN A 211 51.22 -39.39 -2.88
N ALA A 212 51.17 -39.05 -4.17
CA ALA A 212 52.16 -39.50 -5.14
C ALA A 212 53.58 -39.02 -4.81
N LEU A 213 53.74 -37.74 -4.42
CA LEU A 213 55.02 -37.18 -3.99
C LEU A 213 55.55 -37.88 -2.72
N ALA A 214 54.69 -38.18 -1.76
CA ALA A 214 55.06 -38.90 -0.55
C ALA A 214 55.52 -40.34 -0.85
N GLU A 215 54.79 -41.06 -1.69
CA GLU A 215 55.17 -42.41 -2.16
C GLU A 215 56.50 -42.39 -2.91
N TYR A 216 56.70 -41.38 -3.76
CA TYR A 216 57.95 -41.19 -4.50
C TYR A 216 59.14 -40.91 -3.57
N ALA A 217 58.99 -39.97 -2.63
CA ALA A 217 60.02 -39.66 -1.64
C ALA A 217 60.38 -40.89 -0.78
N PHE A 218 59.37 -41.68 -0.37
CA PHE A 218 59.57 -42.93 0.36
C PHE A 218 60.34 -43.97 -0.46
N ARG A 219 59.95 -44.18 -1.72
CA ARG A 219 60.62 -45.12 -2.63
C ARG A 219 62.08 -44.73 -2.86
N ASN A 220 62.34 -43.44 -3.07
CA ASN A 220 63.70 -42.91 -3.27
C ASN A 220 64.56 -43.09 -2.02
N ALA A 221 64.03 -42.74 -0.84
CA ALA A 221 64.72 -42.96 0.42
C ALA A 221 65.06 -44.45 0.62
N HIS A 222 64.15 -45.36 0.27
CA HIS A 222 64.40 -46.80 0.34
C HIS A 222 65.50 -47.26 -0.62
N GLN A 223 65.46 -46.80 -1.88
CA GLN A 223 66.47 -47.14 -2.89
C GLN A 223 67.87 -46.64 -2.52
N LEU A 224 67.98 -45.46 -1.90
CA LEU A 224 69.25 -44.90 -1.44
C LEU A 224 69.75 -45.54 -0.13
N ARG A 225 68.85 -46.01 0.74
CA ARG A 225 69.22 -46.62 2.02
C ARG A 225 70.12 -47.84 1.88
N GLY A 226 69.86 -48.70 0.89
CA GLY A 226 70.64 -49.91 0.62
C GLY A 226 72.12 -49.62 0.34
N PRO A 227 72.47 -48.88 -0.71
CA PRO A 227 73.86 -48.55 -1.03
C PRO A 227 74.52 -47.69 0.06
N VAL A 228 73.81 -46.74 0.69
CA VAL A 228 74.37 -45.94 1.79
C VAL A 228 74.76 -46.83 2.98
N ALA A 229 73.93 -47.80 3.35
CA ALA A 229 74.26 -48.76 4.41
C ALA A 229 75.46 -49.64 4.05
N ARG A 230 75.60 -50.02 2.76
CA ARG A 230 76.78 -50.77 2.27
C ARG A 230 78.06 -49.94 2.36
N VAL A 231 78.03 -48.66 1.95
CA VAL A 231 79.17 -47.75 2.10
C VAL A 231 79.54 -47.59 3.57
N LEU A 232 78.56 -47.35 4.45
CA LEU A 232 78.80 -47.20 5.89
C LEU A 232 79.43 -48.47 6.50
N GLY A 233 78.93 -49.65 6.12
CA GLY A 233 79.48 -50.92 6.57
C GLY A 233 80.90 -51.18 6.05
N LEU A 234 81.19 -50.82 4.79
CA LEU A 234 82.55 -50.92 4.22
C LEU A 234 83.54 -49.99 4.94
N ILE A 235 83.11 -48.77 5.31
CA ILE A 235 83.92 -47.84 6.11
C ILE A 235 84.21 -48.43 7.48
N GLU A 236 83.19 -48.95 8.17
CA GLU A 236 83.37 -49.53 9.51
C GLU A 236 84.32 -50.75 9.48
N LEU A 237 84.16 -51.65 8.49
CA LEU A 237 85.06 -52.78 8.31
C LEU A 237 86.50 -52.34 8.00
N SER A 238 86.68 -51.26 7.24
CA SER A 238 88.01 -50.72 6.93
C SER A 238 88.74 -50.18 8.16
N ASN A 239 88.02 -49.69 9.17
CA ASN A 239 88.61 -49.18 10.41
C ASN A 239 89.09 -50.28 11.37
N ILE A 240 88.63 -51.53 11.19
CA ILE A 240 88.89 -52.66 12.10
C ILE A 240 89.91 -53.64 11.49
N THR A 241 90.29 -53.46 10.22
CA THR A 241 91.14 -54.39 9.45
C THR A 241 92.55 -53.81 9.22
N ASN A 242 93.59 -54.66 9.16
CA ASN A 242 94.99 -54.25 8.98
C ASN A 242 95.25 -53.55 7.62
N GLU A 243 96.24 -52.65 7.58
CA GLU A 243 96.58 -51.75 6.44
C GLU A 243 96.75 -52.43 5.06
N MET A 244 97.01 -53.74 5.01
CA MET A 244 97.23 -54.49 3.76
C MET A 244 95.99 -54.62 2.86
N GLU A 245 94.78 -54.35 3.36
CA GLU A 245 93.52 -54.47 2.58
C GLU A 245 92.83 -53.13 2.30
N PHE A 246 93.43 -52.01 2.71
CA PHE A 246 92.82 -50.69 2.61
C PHE A 246 92.45 -50.31 1.16
N GLU A 247 93.32 -50.60 0.19
CA GLU A 247 93.10 -50.30 -1.21
C GLU A 247 91.90 -51.06 -1.81
N TRP A 248 91.62 -52.27 -1.30
CA TRP A 248 90.46 -53.05 -1.68
C TRP A 248 89.15 -52.43 -1.16
N PHE A 249 89.13 -51.98 0.10
CA PHE A 249 87.98 -51.30 0.68
C PHE A 249 87.67 -49.98 -0.03
N ILE A 250 88.70 -49.16 -0.32
CA ILE A 250 88.54 -47.91 -1.07
C ILE A 250 87.93 -48.18 -2.45
N LYS A 251 88.44 -49.17 -3.17
CA LYS A 251 87.90 -49.56 -4.49
C LYS A 251 86.46 -50.05 -4.41
N LYS A 252 86.07 -50.74 -3.33
CA LYS A 252 84.68 -51.17 -3.12
C LYS A 252 83.74 -50.01 -2.76
N ILE A 253 84.18 -49.09 -1.92
CA ILE A 253 83.45 -47.85 -1.60
C ILE A 253 83.25 -47.01 -2.86
N GLU A 254 84.28 -46.86 -3.69
CA GLU A 254 84.19 -46.11 -4.95
C GLU A 254 83.15 -46.69 -5.91
N ASN A 255 83.06 -48.02 -5.99
CA ASN A 255 82.04 -48.70 -6.80
C ASN A 255 80.62 -48.48 -6.25
N GLU A 256 80.42 -48.58 -4.93
CA GLU A 256 79.10 -48.31 -4.32
C GLU A 256 78.70 -46.83 -4.46
N ILE A 257 79.65 -45.89 -4.37
CA ILE A 257 79.40 -44.46 -4.62
C ILE A 257 78.99 -44.23 -6.08
N LYS A 258 79.60 -44.93 -7.05
CA LYS A 258 79.17 -44.88 -8.47
C LYS A 258 77.75 -45.42 -8.66
N ASP A 259 77.38 -46.47 -7.93
CA ASP A 259 76.01 -47.00 -7.95
C ASP A 259 75.00 -46.03 -7.30
N ILE A 260 75.40 -45.31 -6.24
CA ILE A 260 74.60 -44.20 -5.66
C ILE A 260 74.40 -43.10 -6.70
N ASP A 261 75.47 -42.61 -7.34
CA ASP A 261 75.39 -41.56 -8.36
C ASP A 261 74.48 -41.95 -9.53
N LYS A 262 74.56 -43.22 -9.96
CA LYS A 262 73.67 -43.78 -10.98
C LYS A 262 72.20 -43.79 -10.51
N THR A 263 71.96 -44.16 -9.27
CA THR A 263 70.61 -44.18 -8.68
C THR A 263 70.04 -42.76 -8.55
N ILE A 264 70.85 -41.79 -8.10
CA ILE A 264 70.46 -40.38 -8.02
C ILE A 264 70.15 -39.80 -9.41
N LYS A 265 70.95 -40.12 -10.44
CA LYS A 265 70.67 -39.70 -11.82
C LYS A 265 69.35 -40.25 -12.33
N VAL A 266 69.05 -41.52 -12.06
CA VAL A 266 67.76 -42.12 -12.42
C VAL A 266 66.62 -41.40 -11.70
N ILE A 267 66.75 -41.14 -10.40
CA ILE A 267 65.76 -40.37 -9.62
C ILE A 267 65.56 -38.96 -10.21
N GLY A 268 66.62 -38.26 -10.58
CA GLY A 268 66.54 -36.92 -11.19
C GLY A 268 65.80 -36.91 -12.53
N ILE A 269 66.13 -37.85 -13.43
CA ILE A 269 65.46 -37.98 -14.75
C ILE A 269 63.97 -38.31 -14.60
N THR A 270 63.63 -39.15 -13.62
CA THR A 270 62.23 -39.55 -13.38
C THR A 270 61.39 -38.40 -12.81
N LEU A 271 62.02 -37.47 -12.07
CA LEU A 271 61.40 -36.23 -11.57
C LEU A 271 61.06 -35.26 -12.71
N ASP A 272 62.02 -34.95 -13.58
CA ASP A 272 61.81 -34.02 -14.71
C ASP A 272 60.78 -34.53 -15.74
N GLY A 273 60.67 -35.86 -15.88
CA GLY A 273 59.65 -36.49 -16.72
C GLY A 273 58.24 -36.46 -16.11
N ALA A 274 58.11 -36.38 -14.78
CA ALA A 274 56.82 -36.30 -14.10
C ALA A 274 56.25 -34.87 -14.12
N ASP A 275 57.09 -33.84 -14.01
CA ASP A 275 56.68 -32.43 -14.06
C ASP A 275 56.24 -31.96 -15.47
N SER A 276 56.59 -32.69 -16.54
CA SER A 276 56.25 -32.35 -17.93
C SER A 276 54.96 -32.99 -18.44
N SER A 277 54.29 -33.80 -17.63
CA SER A 277 53.05 -34.53 -17.99
C SER A 277 51.83 -34.18 -17.12
N SER A 278 51.95 -33.18 -16.24
CA SER A 278 50.88 -32.64 -15.38
C SER A 278 50.34 -31.29 -15.86
#